data_AF-A0A532TKM6-F1
#
_entry.id   AF-A0A532TKM6-F1
#
_cell.length_a   1.000
_cell.length_b   1.000
_cell.length_c   1.000
_cell.angle_alpha   90.00
_cell.angle_beta   90.00
_cell.angle_gamma   90.00
#
_symmetry.space_group_name_H-M   'P 1'
#
loop_
_entity.id
_entity.type
_entity.pdbx_description
1 polymer ?
#
loop_
_entity_poly.entity_id
_entity_poly.type
_entity_poly.pdbx_seq_one_letter_code
_entity_poly.pdbx_strand_id
1 'polypeptide(L)'
;MSKVKSPEEAYQKNEKKSLIIIELTKDLKMEIKHFYQHLLNSYFPFDALCWALVELQLIFEKGSKKYSESDIKKRAEKFLDSDLDYDTLCWLISSFKTYLEEIKLYP
;
A
#
# COMPACT_ATOMS: atom_id res chain seq x y z
N MET A 1 -45.21 6.06 2.64
CA MET A 1 -45.01 5.20 3.82
C MET A 1 -43.63 4.58 3.73
N SER A 2 -42.67 5.04 4.52
CA SER A 2 -41.31 4.50 4.53
C SER A 2 -41.33 3.13 5.21
N LYS A 3 -40.97 2.07 4.49
CA LYS A 3 -40.78 0.73 5.06
C LYS A 3 -39.62 0.78 6.05
N VAL A 4 -39.91 0.79 7.35
CA VAL A 4 -38.91 0.60 8.40
C VAL A 4 -38.43 -0.86 8.29
N LYS A 5 -37.14 -1.06 8.04
CA LYS A 5 -36.53 -2.40 7.96
C LYS A 5 -36.61 -3.09 9.31
N SER A 6 -36.89 -4.40 9.30
CA SER A 6 -36.94 -5.21 10.52
C SER A 6 -35.55 -5.20 11.22
N PRO A 7 -35.48 -5.20 12.56
CA PRO A 7 -34.23 -5.34 13.31
C PRO A 7 -33.36 -6.52 12.84
N GLU A 8 -33.99 -7.62 12.42
CA GLU A 8 -33.31 -8.81 11.90
C GLU A 8 -32.64 -8.55 10.54
N GLU A 9 -33.31 -7.80 9.65
CA GLU A 9 -32.74 -7.41 8.34
C GLU A 9 -31.56 -6.43 8.50
N ALA A 10 -31.62 -5.57 9.51
CA ALA A 10 -30.52 -4.66 9.85
C ALA A 10 -29.31 -5.43 10.41
N TYR A 11 -29.55 -6.42 11.27
CA TYR A 11 -28.51 -7.29 11.83
C TYR A 11 -27.80 -8.10 10.74
N GLN A 12 -28.55 -8.81 9.89
CA GLN A 12 -27.99 -9.60 8.80
C GLN A 12 -27.22 -8.74 7.78
N LYS A 13 -27.67 -7.50 7.54
CA LYS A 13 -26.95 -6.56 6.67
C LYS A 13 -25.60 -6.14 7.26
N ASN A 14 -25.56 -5.89 8.57
CA ASN A 14 -24.32 -5.51 9.26
C ASN A 14 -23.32 -6.68 9.32
N GLU A 15 -23.79 -7.90 9.57
CA GLU A 15 -22.99 -9.12 9.54
C GLU A 15 -22.42 -9.41 8.13
N LYS A 16 -23.22 -9.25 7.08
CA LYS A 16 -22.71 -9.35 5.70
C LYS A 16 -21.67 -8.27 5.39
N LYS A 17 -21.88 -7.04 5.86
CA LYS A 17 -20.91 -5.95 5.67
C LYS A 17 -19.59 -6.22 6.40
N SER A 18 -19.63 -6.76 7.61
CA SER A 18 -18.41 -7.11 8.35
C SER A 18 -17.64 -8.25 7.67
N LEU A 19 -18.34 -9.28 7.17
CA LEU A 19 -17.71 -10.38 6.41
C LEU A 19 -17.02 -9.88 5.13
N ILE A 20 -17.66 -8.97 4.39
CA ILE A 20 -17.07 -8.35 3.20
C ILE A 20 -15.82 -7.55 3.56
N ILE A 21 -15.87 -6.75 4.62
CA ILE A 21 -14.70 -5.98 5.08
C ILE A 21 -13.55 -6.92 5.44
N ILE A 22 -13.82 -7.99 6.19
CA ILE A 22 -12.82 -8.99 6.60
C ILE A 22 -12.16 -9.61 5.38
N GLU A 23 -12.94 -10.00 4.37
CA GLU A 23 -12.40 -10.64 3.17
C GLU A 23 -11.54 -9.67 2.36
N LEU A 24 -12.00 -8.44 2.13
CA LEU A 24 -11.20 -7.39 1.49
C LEU A 24 -9.90 -7.10 2.25
N THR A 25 -9.93 -7.15 3.59
CA THR A 25 -8.69 -6.97 4.37
C THR A 25 -7.73 -8.15 4.25
N LYS A 26 -8.24 -9.37 4.06
CA LYS A 26 -7.39 -10.54 3.81
C LYS A 26 -6.77 -10.48 2.42
N ASP A 27 -7.54 -10.09 1.41
CA ASP A 27 -7.07 -9.97 0.03
C ASP A 27 -5.93 -8.96 -0.06
N LEU A 28 -6.13 -7.76 0.50
CA LEU A 28 -5.07 -6.74 0.58
C LEU A 28 -3.81 -7.24 1.32
N LYS A 29 -3.98 -7.96 2.44
CA LYS A 29 -2.83 -8.54 3.17
C LYS A 29 -2.11 -9.60 2.33
N MET A 30 -2.84 -10.39 1.55
CA MET A 30 -2.26 -11.38 0.65
C MET A 30 -1.46 -10.70 -0.46
N GLU A 31 -1.99 -9.65 -1.06
CA GLU A 31 -1.32 -8.88 -2.11
C GLU A 31 -0.04 -8.22 -1.59
N ILE A 32 -0.11 -7.56 -0.43
CA ILE A 32 1.09 -6.99 0.23
C ILE A 32 2.14 -8.09 0.44
N LYS A 33 1.73 -9.26 0.95
CA LYS A 33 2.65 -10.38 1.17
C LYS A 33 3.23 -10.90 -0.15
N HIS A 34 2.44 -10.95 -1.22
CA HIS A 34 2.90 -11.39 -2.53
C HIS A 34 3.98 -10.47 -3.08
N PHE A 35 3.73 -9.15 -3.08
CA PHE A 35 4.73 -8.16 -3.52
C PHE A 35 5.98 -8.17 -2.63
N TYR A 36 5.80 -8.31 -1.32
CA TYR A 36 6.92 -8.40 -0.38
C TYR A 36 7.83 -9.57 -0.71
N GLN A 37 7.25 -10.76 -0.90
CA GLN A 37 8.00 -11.96 -1.28
C GLN A 37 8.66 -11.81 -2.65
N HIS A 38 8.02 -11.13 -3.61
CA HIS A 38 8.63 -10.83 -4.89
C HIS A 38 9.90 -9.97 -4.72
N LEU A 39 9.83 -8.87 -3.96
CA LEU A 39 10.99 -7.98 -3.72
C LEU A 39 12.15 -8.70 -3.01
N LEU A 40 11.86 -9.55 -2.02
CA LEU A 40 12.87 -10.36 -1.35
C LEU A 40 13.57 -11.32 -2.32
N ASN A 41 12.80 -11.99 -3.20
CA ASN A 41 13.34 -12.99 -4.11
C ASN A 41 14.08 -12.37 -5.32
N SER A 42 13.76 -11.13 -5.68
CA SER A 42 14.37 -10.43 -6.80
C SER A 42 15.69 -9.72 -6.47
N TYR A 43 16.06 -9.60 -5.19
CA TYR A 43 17.32 -9.00 -4.72
C TYR A 43 17.63 -7.64 -5.39
N PHE A 44 16.68 -6.71 -5.32
CA PHE A 44 16.92 -5.36 -5.80
C PHE A 44 18.01 -4.67 -4.96
N PRO A 45 18.87 -3.85 -5.58
CA PRO A 45 19.81 -3.02 -4.84
C PRO A 45 19.09 -2.13 -3.81
N PHE A 46 19.69 -1.97 -2.62
CA PHE A 46 19.07 -1.22 -1.52
C PHE A 46 18.77 0.23 -1.90
N ASP A 47 19.68 0.87 -2.65
CA ASP A 47 19.48 2.22 -3.19
C ASP A 47 18.30 2.29 -4.16
N ALA A 48 18.14 1.31 -5.03
CA ALA A 48 16.98 1.22 -5.93
C ALA A 48 15.66 1.08 -5.13
N LEU A 49 15.67 0.32 -4.05
CA LEU A 49 14.50 0.20 -3.16
C LEU A 49 14.21 1.51 -2.41
N CYS A 50 15.23 2.23 -1.93
CA CYS A 50 15.04 3.56 -1.33
C CYS A 50 14.41 4.54 -2.31
N TRP A 51 14.82 4.51 -3.58
CA TRP A 51 14.24 5.33 -4.62
C TRP A 51 12.76 4.97 -4.87
N ALA A 52 12.45 3.68 -5.00
CA ALA A 52 11.09 3.21 -5.18
C ALA A 52 10.17 3.62 -4.01
N LEU A 53 10.64 3.50 -2.76
CA LEU A 53 9.87 3.92 -1.60
C LEU A 53 9.54 5.41 -1.64
N VAL A 54 10.52 6.26 -2.01
CA VAL A 54 10.30 7.71 -2.08
C VAL A 54 9.33 8.10 -3.18
N GLU A 55 9.40 7.44 -4.34
CA GLU A 55 8.46 7.67 -5.43
C GLU A 55 7.02 7.35 -4.97
N LEU A 56 6.82 6.19 -4.35
CA LEU A 56 5.52 5.79 -3.80
C LEU A 56 5.02 6.76 -2.71
N GLN A 57 5.90 7.20 -1.81
CA GLN A 57 5.56 8.20 -0.78
C GLN A 57 5.15 9.53 -1.40
N LEU A 58 5.84 9.99 -2.44
CA LEU A 58 5.48 11.23 -3.15
C LEU A 58 4.11 11.11 -3.83
N ILE A 59 3.83 9.97 -4.46
CA ILE A 59 2.50 9.70 -5.04
C ILE A 59 1.42 9.73 -3.95
N PHE A 60 1.67 9.10 -2.81
CA PHE A 60 0.76 9.11 -1.67
C PHE A 60 0.52 10.53 -1.11
N GLU A 61 1.57 11.32 -0.93
CA GLU A 61 1.48 12.67 -0.33
C GLU A 61 0.87 13.71 -1.27
N LYS A 62 1.16 13.63 -2.58
CA LYS A 62 0.95 14.73 -3.54
C LYS A 62 0.21 14.32 -4.81
N GLY A 63 -0.15 13.05 -4.95
CA GLY A 63 -0.86 12.47 -6.09
C GLY A 63 0.05 11.97 -7.21
N SER A 64 -0.54 11.44 -8.28
CA SER A 64 0.15 10.82 -9.43
C SER A 64 0.73 11.84 -10.43
N LYS A 65 1.58 12.75 -9.93
CA LYS A 65 2.33 13.70 -10.76
C LYS A 65 3.72 13.18 -11.04
N LYS A 66 4.30 13.63 -12.16
CA LYS A 66 5.71 13.34 -12.49
C LYS A 66 6.61 14.16 -11.56
N TYR A 67 7.32 13.50 -10.66
CA TYR A 67 8.33 14.12 -9.79
C TYR A 67 9.67 14.17 -10.50
N SER A 68 10.48 15.20 -10.22
CA SER A 68 11.82 15.29 -10.79
C SER A 68 12.70 14.21 -10.16
N GLU A 69 13.57 13.61 -10.96
CA GLU A 69 14.55 12.62 -10.49
C GLU A 69 15.41 13.18 -9.35
N SER A 70 15.78 14.48 -9.44
CA SER A 70 16.54 15.17 -8.39
C SER A 70 15.78 15.26 -7.06
N ASP A 71 14.47 15.50 -7.08
CA ASP A 71 13.67 15.57 -5.85
C ASP A 71 13.53 14.20 -5.19
N ILE A 72 13.35 13.15 -6.01
CA ILE A 72 13.28 11.76 -5.54
C ILE A 72 14.62 11.38 -4.92
N LYS A 73 15.73 11.59 -5.65
CA LYS A 73 17.08 11.23 -5.20
C LYS A 73 17.46 11.90 -3.89
N LYS A 74 17.20 13.21 -3.75
CA LYS A 74 17.50 13.96 -2.51
C LYS A 74 16.69 13.47 -1.31
N ARG A 75 15.47 12.97 -1.51
CA ARG A 75 14.70 12.33 -0.44
C ARG A 75 15.20 10.91 -0.17
N ALA A 76 15.59 10.16 -1.19
CA ALA A 76 16.09 8.79 -1.07
C ALA A 76 17.40 8.72 -0.29
N GLU A 77 18.27 9.72 -0.44
CA GLU A 77 19.51 9.86 0.36
C GLU A 77 19.24 9.85 1.87
N LYS A 78 18.09 10.38 2.33
CA LYS A 78 17.72 10.32 3.75
C LYS A 78 17.45 8.91 4.27
N PHE A 79 17.08 7.99 3.39
CA PHE A 79 16.86 6.58 3.72
C PHE A 79 18.16 5.78 3.62
N LEU A 80 19.05 6.15 2.71
CA LEU A 80 20.40 5.57 2.64
C LEU A 80 21.19 5.81 3.93
N ASP A 81 21.00 6.97 4.55
CA ASP A 81 21.64 7.34 5.81
C ASP A 81 20.84 6.88 7.06
N SER A 82 19.78 6.08 6.89
CA SER A 82 18.91 5.62 7.99
C SER A 82 19.21 4.19 8.41
N ASP A 83 18.84 3.83 9.64
CA ASP A 83 18.91 2.45 10.17
C ASP A 83 17.81 1.52 9.61
N LEU A 84 17.21 1.87 8.45
CA LEU A 84 16.14 1.08 7.86
C LEU A 84 16.73 -0.20 7.24
N ASP A 85 16.29 -1.37 7.71
CA ASP A 85 16.73 -2.64 7.15
C ASP A 85 16.01 -2.99 5.84
N TYR A 86 16.61 -3.91 5.09
CA TYR A 86 16.14 -4.34 3.76
C TYR A 86 14.73 -4.94 3.80
N ASP A 87 14.42 -5.74 4.82
CA ASP A 87 13.12 -6.40 4.94
C ASP A 87 12.03 -5.37 5.22
N THR A 88 12.29 -4.46 6.15
CA THR A 88 11.38 -3.34 6.44
C THR A 88 11.15 -2.47 5.20
N LEU A 89 12.20 -2.19 4.43
CA LEU A 89 12.10 -1.42 3.19
C LEU A 89 11.21 -2.14 2.15
N CYS A 90 11.41 -3.45 1.93
CA CYS A 90 10.58 -4.25 1.04
C CYS A 90 9.11 -4.28 1.50
N TRP A 91 8.87 -4.39 2.81
CA TRP A 91 7.52 -4.40 3.38
C TRP A 91 6.80 -3.07 3.16
N LEU A 92 7.50 -1.94 3.38
CA LEU A 92 6.95 -0.61 3.18
C LEU A 92 6.60 -0.36 1.70
N ILE A 93 7.50 -0.71 0.78
CA ILE A 93 7.25 -0.59 -0.66
C ILE A 93 6.01 -1.37 -1.06
N SER A 94 5.92 -2.63 -0.61
CA SER A 94 4.77 -3.50 -0.91
C SER A 94 3.46 -2.91 -0.37
N SER A 95 3.49 -2.38 0.85
CA SER A 95 2.33 -1.76 1.49
C SER A 95 1.86 -0.52 0.73
N PHE A 96 2.78 0.38 0.38
CA PHE A 96 2.45 1.58 -0.39
C PHE A 96 1.94 1.25 -1.79
N LYS A 97 2.59 0.32 -2.49
CA LYS A 97 2.20 -0.10 -3.84
C LYS A 97 0.79 -0.66 -3.86
N THR A 98 0.49 -1.66 -3.01
CA THR A 98 -0.85 -2.24 -2.92
C THR A 98 -1.91 -1.19 -2.57
N TYR A 99 -1.60 -0.30 -1.61
CA TYR A 99 -2.53 0.77 -1.26
C TYR A 99 -2.82 1.71 -2.43
N LEU A 100 -1.78 2.15 -3.15
CA LEU A 100 -1.94 3.08 -4.25
C LEU A 100 -2.63 2.45 -5.47
N GLU A 101 -2.44 1.16 -5.71
CA GLU A 101 -3.16 0.39 -6.74
C GLU A 101 -4.66 0.29 -6.41
N GLU A 102 -5.01 -0.01 -5.16
CA GLU A 102 -6.41 -0.10 -4.71
C GLU A 102 -7.15 1.24 -4.90
N ILE A 103 -6.49 2.36 -4.61
CA ILE A 103 -7.08 3.71 -4.83
C ILE A 103 -6.85 4.26 -6.24
N LYS A 104 -6.30 3.46 -7.17
CA LYS A 104 -6.08 3.80 -8.58
C LYS A 104 -5.21 5.03 -8.80
N LEU A 105 -4.25 5.27 -7.91
CA LEU A 105 -3.23 6.31 -8.02
C LEU A 105 -1.88 5.80 -8.49
N TYR A 106 -1.73 4.48 -8.62
CA TYR A 106 -0.58 3.82 -9.22
C TYR A 106 -1.04 2.90 -10.37
N PRO A 107 -0.48 3.05 -11.58
CA PRO A 107 -0.84 2.25 -12.74
C PRO A 107 -0.31 0.80 -12.68
#